data_AF-A0A434ZU23-F1
#
_entry.id   AF-A0A434ZU23-F1
#
_cell.length_a   1.000
_cell.length_b   1.000
_cell.length_c   1.000
_cell.angle_alpha   90.00
_cell.angle_beta   90.00
_cell.angle_gamma   90.00
#
_symmetry.space_group_name_H-M   'P 1'
#
loop_
_entity.id
_entity.type
_entity.pdbx_description
1 polymer ?
#
loop_
_entity_poly.entity_id
_entity_poly.type
_entity_poly.pdbx_seq_one_letter_code
_entity_poly.pdbx_strand_id
1 'polypeptide(L)' 'MPKPQVQPAPDAEARPRSHLFYLSSLRRPLVDRAEGIYFWTKDGRRFI' A
#
# COMPACT_ATOMS: atom_id res chain seq x y z
N MET A 1 10.71 -14.20 -17.18
CA MET A 1 9.66 -13.21 -16.83
C MET A 1 10.26 -12.22 -15.83
N PRO A 2 10.57 -10.97 -16.23
CA PRO A 2 11.00 -9.97 -15.26
C PRO A 2 9.81 -9.64 -14.36
N LYS A 3 9.98 -9.79 -13.03
CA LYS A 3 8.97 -9.35 -12.07
C LYS A 3 8.90 -7.82 -12.12
N PRO A 4 7.71 -7.21 -12.23
CA PRO A 4 7.60 -5.76 -12.16
C PRO A 4 8.16 -5.28 -10.83
N GLN A 5 9.19 -4.43 -10.88
CA GLN A 5 9.77 -3.80 -9.71
C GLN A 5 8.80 -2.72 -9.23
N VAL A 6 8.00 -3.07 -8.21
CA VAL A 6 7.17 -2.10 -7.50
C VAL A 6 8.11 -1.27 -6.62
N GLN A 7 8.37 -0.03 -7.03
CA GLN A 7 9.15 0.90 -6.22
C GLN A 7 8.42 1.14 -4.89
N PRO A 8 9.05 0.90 -3.74
CA PRO A 8 8.46 1.23 -2.45
C PRO A 8 8.32 2.75 -2.35
N ALA A 9 7.15 3.21 -1.91
CA ALA A 9 6.91 4.62 -1.64
C ALA A 9 7.86 5.12 -0.53
N PRO A 10 8.30 6.39 -0.58
CA PRO A 10 9.31 6.94 0.33
C PRO A 10 8.98 6.82 1.82
N ASP A 11 7.70 6.73 2.20
CA ASP A 11 7.26 6.61 3.59
C ASP A 11 7.26 5.16 4.14
N ALA A 12 7.78 4.19 3.37
CA ALA A 12 7.76 2.79 3.76
C ALA A 12 8.61 2.48 5.00
N GLU A 13 9.69 3.23 5.24
CA GLU A 13 10.59 3.01 6.39
C GLU A 13 10.04 3.58 7.71
N ALA A 14 9.25 4.64 7.66
CA ALA A 14 8.65 5.28 8.85
C ALA A 14 7.32 4.65 9.29
N ARG A 15 6.81 3.64 8.55
CA ARG A 15 5.50 3.06 8.82
C ARG A 15 5.51 2.17 10.07
N PRO A 16 4.56 2.35 11.01
CA PRO A 16 4.43 1.47 12.17
C PRO A 16 4.16 0.01 11.78
N ARG A 17 4.54 -0.93 12.65
CA ARG A 17 4.30 -2.35 12.43
C ARG A 17 2.80 -2.62 12.28
N SER A 18 2.45 -3.49 11.33
CA SER A 18 1.08 -3.96 11.17
C SER A 18 0.76 -4.98 12.26
N HIS A 19 -0.44 -4.89 12.84
CA HIS A 19 -1.02 -5.91 13.72
C HIS A 19 -1.86 -6.94 12.96
N LEU A 20 -1.90 -6.85 11.62
CA LEU A 20 -2.65 -7.76 10.77
C LEU A 20 -1.76 -8.90 10.28
N PHE A 21 -2.33 -10.11 10.24
CA PHE A 21 -1.71 -11.26 9.58
C PHE A 21 -1.93 -11.16 8.07
N TYR A 22 -0.84 -11.22 7.30
CA TYR A 22 -0.90 -11.19 5.84
C TYR A 22 -0.40 -12.51 5.26
N LEU A 23 -1.04 -12.95 4.17
CA LEU A 23 -0.64 -14.14 3.43
C LEU A 23 0.74 -13.99 2.75
N SER A 24 1.15 -12.77 2.39
CA SER A 24 2.42 -12.51 1.73
C SER A 24 3.22 -11.43 2.45
N SER A 25 4.54 -11.44 2.25
CA SER A 25 5.46 -10.43 2.80
C SER A 25 5.40 -9.08 2.06
N LEU A 26 4.65 -8.99 0.95
CA LEU A 26 4.48 -7.75 0.21
C LEU A 26 3.77 -6.71 1.08
N ARG A 27 4.40 -5.55 1.22
CA ARG A 27 3.83 -4.42 1.96
C ARG A 27 2.54 -3.98 1.27
N ARG A 28 1.45 -3.92 2.04
CA ARG A 28 0.16 -3.42 1.57
C ARG A 28 0.14 -1.88 1.59
N PRO A 29 -0.46 -1.20 0.60
CA PRO A 29 -0.70 0.24 0.70
C PRO A 29 -1.61 0.56 1.90
N LEU A 30 -1.33 1.65 2.63
CA LEU A 30 -2.24 2.14 3.67
C LEU A 30 -3.28 3.02 3.00
N VAL A 31 -4.54 2.65 3.18
CA VAL A 31 -5.68 3.47 2.76
C VAL A 31 -5.84 4.64 3.73
N ASP A 32 -6.07 5.82 3.18
CA ASP A 32 -6.38 7.04 3.92
C ASP A 32 -7.87 7.41 3.79
N ARG A 33 -8.41 7.26 2.57
CA ARG A 33 -9.79 7.61 2.24
C ARG A 33 -10.41 6.59 1.28
N ALA A 34 -11.72 6.39 1.38
CA ALA A 34 -12.50 5.61 0.43
C ALA A 34 -13.84 6.31 0.12
N GLU A 35 -14.24 6.35 -1.15
CA GLU A 35 -15.49 6.96 -1.64
C GLU A 35 -16.02 6.14 -2.82
N GLY A 36 -17.20 5.55 -2.68
CA GLY A 36 -17.75 4.62 -3.67
C GLY A 36 -16.83 3.41 -3.89
N ILE A 37 -16.44 3.18 -5.14
CA ILE A 37 -15.47 2.13 -5.52
C ILE A 37 -14.01 2.62 -5.52
N TYR A 38 -13.76 3.87 -5.11
CA TYR A 38 -12.42 4.45 -5.17
C TYR A 38 -11.73 4.43 -3.81
N PHE A 39 -10.46 4.07 -3.82
CA PHE A 39 -9.58 4.08 -2.65
C PHE A 39 -8.40 5.01 -2.88
N TRP A 40 -8.11 5.87 -1.91
CA TRP A 40 -6.91 6.69 -1.88
C TRP A 40 -5.98 6.20 -0.78
N THR A 41 -4.72 6.01 -1.14
CA THR A 41 -3.67 5.63 -0.19
C THR A 41 -2.98 6.86 0.37
N LYS A 42 -2.30 6.73 1.51
CA LYS A 42 -1.59 7.84 2.17
C LYS A 42 -0.51 8.50 1.30
N ASP A 43 0.07 7.76 0.36
CA ASP A 43 1.02 8.24 -0.65
C ASP A 43 0.34 8.89 -1.88
N GLY A 44 -0.98 9.12 -1.82
CA GLY A 44 -1.74 9.84 -2.85
C GLY A 44 -2.14 9.00 -4.07
N ARG A 45 -1.90 7.69 -4.06
CA ARG A 45 -2.30 6.80 -5.16
C ARG A 45 -3.79 6.48 -5.07
N ARG A 46 -4.46 6.46 -6.22
CA ARG A 46 -5.88 6.12 -6.34
C ARG A 46 -6.07 4.76 -7.02
N PHE A 47 -6.94 3.94 -6.47
CA PHE A 47 -7.32 2.62 -6.97
C PHE A 47 -8.84 2.56 -7.25
N ILE A 48 -9.25 1.61 -8.11
CA ILE A 48 -10.63 1.23 -8.45
C ILE A 48 -10.78 -0.28 -8.27
#